data_AF-A0A4Q4CVC7-F1
#
_entry.id   AF-A0A4Q4CVC7-F1
#
_cell.length_a   1.000
_cell.length_b   1.000
_cell.length_c   1.000
_cell.angle_alpha   90.00
_cell.angle_beta   90.00
_cell.angle_gamma   90.00
#
_symmetry.space_group_name_H-M   'P 1'
#
loop_
_entity.id
_entity.type
_entity.pdbx_description
1 polymer ?
#
loop_
_entity_poly.entity_id
_entity_poly.type
_entity_poly.pdbx_seq_one_letter_code
_entity_poly.pdbx_strand_id
1 'polypeptide(L)' 'MSARAMEHAIPHIRGRIRAGVPLAPLTWFRVGGPAEWLVRPADAEDLVALLAGLSPA' A
#
# COMPACT_ATOMS: atom_id res chain seq x y z
N MET A 1 -6.15 -15.16 2.14
CA MET A 1 -5.39 -14.42 3.17
C MET A 1 -6.01 -13.05 3.32
N SER A 2 -6.96 -12.95 4.25
CA SER A 2 -7.95 -11.87 4.38
C SER A 2 -7.31 -10.52 4.71
N ALA A 3 -8.01 -9.44 4.36
CA ALA A 3 -7.84 -8.01 4.70
C ALA A 3 -7.52 -7.66 6.17
N ARG A 4 -7.33 -8.66 7.04
CA ARG A 4 -7.09 -8.54 8.49
C ARG A 4 -5.68 -8.11 8.87
N ALA A 5 -4.70 -8.23 7.97
CA ALA A 5 -3.33 -7.84 8.29
C ALA A 5 -3.15 -6.30 8.45
N MET A 6 -3.94 -5.50 7.73
CA MET A 6 -3.82 -4.03 7.77
C MET A 6 -4.65 -3.35 8.88
N GLU A 7 -5.44 -4.12 9.62
CA GLU A 7 -6.20 -3.62 10.79
C GLU A 7 -5.27 -3.37 11.98
N HIS A 8 -4.08 -3.99 12.00
CA HIS A 8 -3.01 -3.69 12.94
C HIS A 8 -2.06 -2.64 12.33
N ALA A 9 -2.45 -1.38 12.48
CA ALA A 9 -1.64 -0.18 12.32
C ALA A 9 -0.90 -0.06 10.98
N ILE A 10 -1.56 0.51 9.96
CA ILE A 10 -0.81 1.21 8.92
C ILE A 10 0.00 2.29 9.66
N PRO A 11 1.35 2.28 9.57
CA PRO A 11 2.16 3.32 10.19
C PRO A 11 1.67 4.68 9.71
N HIS A 12 1.64 5.67 10.58
CA HIS A 12 1.30 7.03 10.17
C HIS A 12 2.38 7.52 9.20
N ILE A 13 2.12 7.36 7.91
CA ILE A 13 3.01 7.80 6.85
C ILE A 13 2.60 9.19 6.35
N ARG A 14 3.57 10.00 5.96
CA ARG A 14 3.35 11.34 5.39
C ARG A 14 2.83 11.27 3.95
N GLY A 15 3.10 10.16 3.27
CA GLY A 15 2.64 9.87 1.92
C GLY A 15 1.13 9.69 1.81
N ARG A 16 0.68 9.14 0.68
CA ARG A 16 -0.75 8.92 0.41
C ARG A 16 -1.12 7.46 0.52
N ILE A 17 -2.24 7.20 1.20
CA ILE A 17 -2.89 5.89 1.28
C ILE A 17 -4.25 6.01 0.60
N ARG A 18 -4.57 5.12 -0.34
CA ARG A 18 -5.86 5.12 -1.04
C ARG A 18 -6.40 3.69 -1.16
N ALA A 19 -7.66 3.50 -0.80
CA ALA A 19 -8.35 2.24 -1.04
C ALA A 19 -8.95 2.16 -2.45
N GLY A 20 -9.10 0.94 -2.99
CA GLY A 20 -9.83 0.67 -4.22
C GLY A 20 -9.22 1.27 -5.50
N VAL A 21 -7.92 1.60 -5.49
CA VAL A 21 -7.29 2.23 -6.67
C VAL A 21 -7.17 1.21 -7.80
N PRO A 22 -7.72 1.46 -8.99
CA PRO A 22 -7.53 0.58 -10.13
C PRO A 22 -6.04 0.57 -10.51
N LEU A 23 -5.47 -0.63 -10.67
CA LEU A 23 -4.05 -0.77 -11.02
C LEU A 23 -3.80 -0.64 -12.52
N ALA A 24 -4.78 -0.94 -13.37
CA ALA A 24 -4.66 -0.84 -14.83
C ALA A 24 -4.04 0.49 -15.34
N PRO A 25 -4.39 1.69 -14.83
CA PRO A 25 -3.74 2.92 -15.27
C PRO A 25 -2.26 3.07 -14.86
N LEU A 26 -1.79 2.29 -13.88
CA LEU A 26 -0.45 2.37 -13.29
C LEU A 26 0.52 1.32 -13.84
N THR A 27 0.05 0.34 -14.59
CA THR A 27 0.86 -0.74 -15.13
C THR A 27 1.10 -0.57 -16.62
N TRP A 28 2.28 -0.98 -17.11
CA TRP A 28 2.62 -0.92 -18.54
C TRP A 28 1.64 -1.70 -19.42
N PHE A 29 1.29 -2.91 -18.99
CA PHE A 29 0.34 -3.79 -19.69
C PHE A 29 -1.12 -3.35 -19.56
N ARG A 30 -1.40 -2.28 -18.80
CA ARG A 30 -2.75 -1.74 -18.59
C ARG A 30 -3.74 -2.75 -18.00
N VAL A 31 -3.25 -3.66 -17.17
CA VAL A 31 -4.05 -4.68 -16.47
C VAL A 31 -3.98 -4.51 -14.96
N GLY A 32 -4.94 -5.10 -14.25
CA GLY A 32 -5.02 -5.12 -12.79
C GLY A 32 -6.27 -4.42 -12.25
N GLY A 33 -7.00 -5.13 -11.39
CA GLY A 33 -8.22 -4.64 -10.74
C GLY A 33 -7.95 -3.61 -9.64
N PRO A 34 -8.97 -3.27 -8.84
CA PRO A 34 -8.80 -2.37 -7.69
C PRO A 34 -7.92 -3.02 -6.62
N ALA A 35 -6.84 -2.36 -6.25
CA ALA A 35 -6.08 -2.73 -5.05
C ALA A 35 -6.92 -2.47 -3.81
N GLU A 36 -6.81 -3.33 -2.80
CA GLU A 36 -7.40 -3.07 -1.48
C GLU A 36 -6.85 -1.75 -0.92
N TRP A 37 -5.53 -1.59 -0.98
CA TRP A 37 -4.80 -0.37 -0.63
C TRP A 37 -3.65 -0.10 -1.61
N LEU A 38 -3.49 1.15 -2.01
CA LEU A 38 -2.31 1.66 -2.70
C LEU A 38 -1.63 2.71 -1.81
N VAL A 39 -0.39 2.43 -1.42
CA VAL A 39 0.43 3.32 -0.61
C VAL A 39 1.50 3.98 -1.50
N ARG A 40 1.62 5.30 -1.39
CA ARG A 40 2.66 6.10 -2.05
C ARG A 40 3.40 6.89 -0.97
N PRO A 41 4.52 6.36 -0.45
CA PRO A 41 5.35 7.05 0.53
C PRO A 41 5.82 8.41 0.01
N ALA A 42 6.00 9.37 0.91
CA ALA A 42 6.54 10.68 0.55
C ALA A 42 8.04 10.61 0.18
N ASP A 43 8.78 9.74 0.85
CA ASP A 43 10.23 9.52 0.70
C ASP A 43 10.63 8.12 1.22
N ALA A 44 11.94 7.88 1.35
CA ALA A 44 12.50 6.60 1.74
C ALA A 44 12.24 6.26 3.21
N GLU A 45 12.32 7.24 4.10
CA GLU A 45 12.04 7.09 5.53
C GLU A 45 10.60 6.61 5.74
N ASP A 46 9.67 7.18 4.97
CA ASP A 46 8.25 6.82 4.95
C ASP A 46 8.02 5.39 4.44
N LEU A 47 8.80 4.94 3.43
CA LEU A 47 8.77 3.56 2.93
C LEU A 47 9.34 2.56 3.95
N VAL A 48 10.45 2.88 4.61
CA VAL A 48 11.06 2.02 5.64
C VAL A 48 10.10 1.83 6.80
N ALA A 49 9.47 2.91 7.27
CA ALA A 49 8.45 2.85 8.32
C ALA A 49 7.28 1.95 7.93
N LEU A 50 6.77 2.08 6.69
CA LEU A 50 5.71 1.22 6.16
C LEU A 50 6.11 -0.26 6.20
N LEU A 51 7.28 -0.61 5.66
CA LEU A 51 7.72 -1.99 5.54
C LEU A 51 8.02 -2.64 6.91
N ALA A 52 8.55 -1.87 7.87
CA ALA A 52 8.82 -2.35 9.22
C ALA A 52 7.54 -2.76 9.99
N GLY A 53 6.38 -2.20 9.62
CA GLY A 53 5.08 -2.55 10.20
C GLY A 53 4.41 -3.78 9.57
N LEU A 54 4.94 -4.30 8.46
CA LEU A 54 4.36 -5.47 7.80
C LEU A 54 4.79 -6.75 8.52
N SER A 55 3.86 -7.70 8.68
CA SER A 55 4.22 -9.04 9.15
C SER A 55 5.19 -9.68 8.16
N PRO A 56 6.29 -10.31 8.63
CA PRO A 56 7.18 -11.06 7.75
C PRO A 56 6.43 -12.21 7.06
N ALA A 57 6.85 -12.53 5.84
CA ALA A 57 6.25 -13.55 4.98
C ALA A 57 6.60 -14.98 5.39
#